data_AF-A0A8J6WT63-F1
#
_entry.id   AF-A0A8J6WT63-F1
#
_cell.length_a   1.000
_cell.length_b   1.000
_cell.length_c   1.000
_cell.angle_alpha   90.00
_cell.angle_beta   90.00
_cell.angle_gamma   90.00
#
_symmetry.space_group_name_H-M   'P 1'
#
loop_
_entity.id
_entity.type
_entity.pdbx_description
1 polymer ?
#
loop_
_entity_poly.entity_id
_entity_poly.type
_entity_poly.pdbx_seq_one_letter_code
_entity_poly.pdbx_strand_id
1 'polypeptide(L)'
;MAVNNGLVITLSVLAITSLAIAYGFGVKAQRLPFSAEIGFSEQQVSFLRWWVKLALVVGILLPIALCVQSWGQPASLMFWGSYLLVVAVQLISERVFSQCLVPSVLVPIGFCYTAFRLWQLLDGFTQLSLSRLAWVGFGSIALFWTANLVMLMAIAIPTIYKRQSFQE
;
A
#
# COMPACT_ATOMS: atom_id res chain seq x y z
N MET A 1 -22.55 -9.31 2.69
CA MET A 1 -21.79 -9.32 1.41
C MET A 1 -20.67 -8.30 1.55
N ALA A 2 -19.39 -8.62 1.67
CA ALA A 2 -18.70 -9.90 1.89
C ALA A 2 -17.31 -9.58 2.50
N VAL A 3 -17.12 -9.92 3.79
CA VAL A 3 -15.91 -9.78 4.64
C VAL A 3 -14.60 -10.17 3.94
N ASN A 4 -14.68 -11.02 2.91
CA ASN A 4 -13.53 -11.61 2.29
C ASN A 4 -13.91 -12.23 0.94
N ASN A 5 -14.42 -11.43 0.00
CA ASN A 5 -14.70 -11.95 -1.32
C ASN A 5 -13.35 -12.18 -2.03
N GLY A 6 -12.80 -13.39 -1.90
CA GLY A 6 -11.49 -13.74 -2.47
C GLY A 6 -11.39 -13.38 -3.95
N LEU A 7 -12.52 -13.40 -4.67
CA LEU A 7 -12.67 -12.87 -6.03
C LEU A 7 -12.31 -11.38 -6.11
N VAL A 8 -12.88 -10.53 -5.27
CA VAL A 8 -12.60 -9.07 -5.25
C VAL A 8 -11.13 -8.81 -4.93
N ILE A 9 -10.57 -9.53 -3.96
CA ILE A 9 -9.14 -9.40 -3.62
C ILE A 9 -8.28 -9.81 -4.81
N THR A 10 -8.57 -10.95 -5.43
CA THR A 10 -7.82 -11.46 -6.58
C THR A 10 -7.92 -10.51 -7.77
N LEU A 11 -9.12 -10.05 -8.11
CA LEU A 11 -9.35 -9.09 -9.20
C LEU A 11 -8.65 -7.76 -8.93
N SER A 12 -8.67 -7.28 -7.69
CA SER A 12 -7.99 -6.03 -7.31
C SER A 12 -6.47 -6.18 -7.44
N VAL A 13 -5.91 -7.28 -6.93
CA VAL A 13 -4.48 -7.60 -7.08
C VAL A 13 -4.11 -7.68 -8.55
N LEU A 14 -4.89 -8.40 -9.37
CA LEU A 14 -4.66 -8.52 -10.82
C LEU A 14 -4.71 -7.14 -11.49
N ALA A 15 -5.74 -6.35 -11.23
CA ALA A 15 -5.91 -5.02 -11.80
C ALA A 15 -4.75 -4.09 -11.45
N ILE A 16 -4.36 -4.03 -10.17
CA ILE A 16 -3.23 -3.19 -9.72
C ILE A 16 -1.92 -3.68 -10.34
N THR A 17 -1.71 -5.00 -10.40
CA THR A 17 -0.52 -5.61 -11.00
C THR A 17 -0.42 -5.29 -12.49
N SER A 18 -1.52 -5.46 -13.24
CA SER A 18 -1.59 -5.11 -14.66
C SER A 18 -1.36 -3.63 -14.90
N LEU A 19 -1.95 -2.76 -14.07
CA LEU A 19 -1.76 -1.31 -14.16
C LEU A 19 -0.29 -0.92 -13.89
N ALA A 20 0.36 -1.54 -12.91
CA ALA A 20 1.76 -1.30 -12.60
C ALA A 20 2.68 -1.73 -13.75
N ILE A 21 2.38 -2.87 -14.39
CA ILE A 21 3.10 -3.34 -15.57
C ILE A 21 2.92 -2.36 -16.73
N ALA A 22 1.68 -1.95 -17.03
CA ALA A 22 1.39 -0.99 -18.09
C ALA A 22 2.10 0.35 -17.87
N TYR A 23 2.07 0.86 -16.63
CA TYR A 23 2.81 2.06 -16.23
C TYR A 23 4.32 1.89 -16.44
N GLY A 24 4.91 0.81 -15.95
CA GLY A 24 6.35 0.57 -16.05
C GLY A 24 6.85 0.48 -17.48
N PHE A 25 6.11 -0.20 -18.37
CA PHE A 25 6.40 -0.21 -19.80
C PHE A 25 6.22 1.16 -20.44
N GLY A 26 5.17 1.90 -20.09
CA GLY A 26 4.91 3.25 -20.61
C GLY A 26 6.01 4.25 -20.27
N VAL A 27 6.53 4.20 -19.02
CA VAL A 27 7.67 5.02 -18.59
C VAL A 27 8.95 4.59 -19.31
N LYS A 28 9.23 3.28 -19.40
CA LYS A 28 10.43 2.77 -20.08
C LYS A 28 10.45 3.12 -21.57
N ALA A 29 9.29 3.15 -22.21
CA ALA A 29 9.12 3.57 -23.59
C ALA A 29 9.08 5.09 -23.80
N GLN A 30 9.29 5.89 -22.73
CA GLN A 30 9.18 7.36 -22.74
C GLN A 30 7.83 7.89 -23.25
N ARG A 31 6.77 7.08 -23.14
CA ARG A 31 5.41 7.45 -23.56
C ARG A 31 4.62 8.14 -22.46
N LEU A 32 5.08 8.05 -21.22
CA LEU A 32 4.44 8.66 -20.06
C LEU A 32 5.30 9.78 -19.48
N PRO A 33 4.68 10.85 -18.95
CA PRO A 33 5.40 12.01 -18.48
C PRO A 33 5.97 11.83 -17.05
N PHE A 34 6.62 10.70 -16.79
CA PHE A 34 7.16 10.35 -15.49
C PHE A 34 8.62 9.91 -15.60
N SER A 35 9.42 10.24 -14.59
CA SER A 35 10.79 9.76 -14.50
C SER A 35 10.83 8.27 -14.15
N ALA A 36 11.81 7.55 -14.69
CA ALA A 36 12.10 6.18 -14.28
C ALA A 36 12.69 6.12 -12.84
N GLU A 37 13.43 7.16 -12.45
CA GLU A 37 14.06 7.27 -11.13
C GLU A 37 13.22 8.10 -10.16
N ILE A 38 13.36 7.82 -8.87
CA ILE A 38 12.73 8.60 -7.82
C ILE A 38 13.75 9.60 -7.28
N GLY A 39 13.64 10.86 -7.71
CA GLY A 39 14.56 11.94 -7.33
C GLY A 39 14.27 12.57 -5.96
N PHE A 40 14.29 11.79 -4.88
CA PHE A 40 14.10 12.33 -3.53
C PHE A 40 15.31 13.14 -3.07
N SER A 41 15.04 14.26 -2.38
CA SER A 41 16.05 15.01 -1.62
C SER A 41 16.53 14.22 -0.39
N GLU A 42 17.71 14.54 0.14
CA GLU A 42 18.26 13.93 1.37
C GLU A 42 17.28 13.98 2.56
N GLN A 43 16.58 15.10 2.72
CA GLN A 43 15.57 15.26 3.78
C GLN A 43 14.37 14.32 3.56
N GLN A 44 13.89 14.18 2.31
CA GLN A 44 12.82 13.24 1.96
C GLN A 44 13.25 11.78 2.16
N VAL A 45 14.50 11.44 1.84
CA VAL A 45 15.06 10.10 2.07
C VAL A 45 15.11 9.78 3.56
N SER A 46 15.58 10.71 4.39
CA SER A 46 15.62 10.52 5.85
C SER A 46 14.22 10.33 6.44
N PHE A 47 13.26 11.18 6.04
CA PHE A 47 11.86 11.04 6.41
C PHE A 47 11.30 9.67 5.99
N LEU A 48 11.54 9.25 4.74
CA LEU A 48 11.02 7.99 4.21
C LEU A 48 11.62 6.78 4.96
N ARG A 49 12.90 6.81 5.34
CA ARG A 49 13.52 5.75 6.16
C ARG A 49 12.82 5.59 7.50
N TRP A 50 12.49 6.70 8.15
CA TRP A 50 11.73 6.65 9.40
C TRP A 50 10.28 6.20 9.17
N TRP A 51 9.66 6.69 8.11
CA TRP A 51 8.29 6.34 7.72
C TRP A 51 8.13 4.84 7.42
N VAL A 52 9.10 4.21 6.76
CA VAL A 52 9.11 2.76 6.50
C VAL A 52 9.18 1.96 7.79
N LYS A 53 9.96 2.41 8.79
CA LYS A 53 9.97 1.75 10.12
C LYS A 53 8.61 1.85 10.79
N LEU A 54 7.96 3.02 10.71
CA LEU A 54 6.60 3.19 11.21
C LEU A 54 5.61 2.29 10.47
N ALA A 55 5.74 2.17 9.15
CA ALA A 55 4.93 1.27 8.32
C ALA A 55 5.10 -0.20 8.69
N LEU A 56 6.32 -0.62 9.04
CA LEU A 56 6.58 -1.97 9.53
C LEU A 56 5.82 -2.23 10.84
N VAL A 57 5.89 -1.29 11.79
CA VAL A 57 5.25 -1.44 13.09
C VAL A 57 3.73 -1.39 12.98
N VAL A 58 3.19 -0.32 12.40
CA VAL A 58 1.74 -0.08 12.36
C VAL A 58 1.08 -0.88 11.25
N GLY A 59 1.72 -0.99 10.08
CA GLY A 59 1.15 -1.64 8.91
C GLY A 59 1.30 -3.16 8.86
N ILE A 60 2.19 -3.75 9.68
CA ILE A 60 2.46 -5.19 9.71
C ILE A 60 2.38 -5.78 11.12
N LEU A 61 3.21 -5.33 12.07
CA LEU A 61 3.29 -5.94 13.40
C LEU A 61 1.97 -5.82 14.17
N LEU A 62 1.33 -4.65 14.11
CA LEU A 62 0.06 -4.40 14.78
C LEU A 62 -1.08 -5.27 14.20
N PRO A 63 -1.30 -5.36 12.87
CA PRO A 63 -2.23 -6.33 12.28
C PRO A 63 -1.94 -7.78 12.64
N ILE A 64 -0.67 -8.20 12.73
CA ILE A 64 -0.31 -9.55 13.20
C ILE A 64 -0.79 -9.75 14.64
N ALA A 65 -0.53 -8.78 15.53
CA ALA A 65 -1.00 -8.85 16.91
C ALA A 65 -2.53 -8.94 17.01
N LEU A 66 -3.25 -8.16 16.20
CA LEU A 66 -4.71 -8.20 16.13
C LEU A 66 -5.24 -9.53 15.56
N CYS A 67 -4.54 -10.11 14.59
CA CYS A 67 -4.82 -11.44 14.05
C CYS A 67 -4.67 -12.51 15.15
N VAL A 68 -3.56 -12.50 15.88
CA VAL A 68 -3.28 -13.44 16.98
C VAL A 68 -4.28 -13.28 18.13
N GLN A 69 -4.61 -12.04 18.51
CA GLN A 69 -5.62 -11.79 19.53
C GLN A 69 -6.99 -12.36 19.16
N SER A 70 -7.28 -12.44 17.86
CA SER A 70 -8.58 -12.86 17.33
C SER A 70 -8.64 -14.34 16.98
N TRP A 71 -7.70 -15.18 17.47
CA TRP A 71 -7.57 -16.59 17.10
C TRP A 71 -8.83 -17.45 17.33
N GLY A 72 -9.73 -17.02 18.23
CA GLY A 72 -11.02 -17.67 18.47
C GLY A 72 -12.17 -17.19 17.59
N GLN A 73 -11.95 -16.22 16.70
CA GLN A 73 -12.99 -15.58 15.89
C GLN A 73 -12.68 -15.76 14.39
N PRO A 74 -13.32 -16.72 13.70
CA PRO A 74 -12.98 -17.06 12.32
C PRO A 74 -13.15 -15.88 11.35
N ALA A 75 -14.16 -15.04 11.56
CA ALA A 75 -14.38 -13.84 10.74
C ALA A 75 -13.22 -12.84 10.84
N SER A 76 -12.72 -12.59 12.06
CA SER A 76 -11.60 -11.65 12.26
C SER A 76 -10.27 -12.23 11.80
N LEU A 77 -10.05 -13.54 11.94
CA LEU A 77 -8.88 -14.22 11.38
C LEU A 77 -8.86 -14.14 9.86
N MET A 78 -9.99 -14.40 9.21
CA MET A 78 -10.12 -14.29 7.76
C MET A 78 -9.82 -12.87 7.27
N PHE A 79 -10.33 -11.85 7.97
CA PHE A 79 -10.08 -10.45 7.67
C PHE A 79 -8.61 -10.07 7.81
N TRP A 80 -8.00 -10.29 8.98
CA TRP A 80 -6.60 -9.91 9.20
C TRP A 80 -5.64 -10.75 8.37
N GLY A 81 -5.96 -12.03 8.13
CA GLY A 81 -5.22 -12.90 7.24
C GLY A 81 -5.23 -12.40 5.80
N SER A 82 -6.39 -12.00 5.26
CA SER A 82 -6.47 -11.47 3.89
C SER A 82 -5.84 -10.09 3.76
N TYR A 83 -5.99 -9.24 4.77
CA TYR A 83 -5.28 -7.98 4.87
C TYR A 83 -3.75 -8.18 4.82
N LEU A 84 -3.21 -9.11 5.63
CA LEU A 84 -1.77 -9.42 5.66
C LEU A 84 -1.28 -10.04 4.36
N LEU A 85 -2.10 -10.89 3.72
CA LEU A 85 -1.79 -11.44 2.41
C LEU A 85 -1.65 -10.34 1.36
N VAL A 86 -2.56 -9.37 1.34
CA VAL A 86 -2.50 -8.22 0.42
C VAL A 86 -1.24 -7.39 0.67
N VAL A 87 -0.86 -7.17 1.94
CA VAL A 87 0.40 -6.50 2.29
C VAL A 87 1.61 -7.29 1.76
N ALA A 88 1.63 -8.61 1.92
CA ALA A 88 2.71 -9.45 1.41
C ALA A 88 2.81 -9.39 -0.11
N VAL A 89 1.67 -9.49 -0.82
CA VAL A 89 1.61 -9.37 -2.28
C VAL A 89 2.13 -8.01 -2.73
N GLN A 90 1.69 -6.92 -2.10
CA GLN A 90 2.18 -5.58 -2.40
C GLN A 90 3.70 -5.50 -2.28
N LEU A 91 4.29 -5.95 -1.15
CA LEU A 91 5.74 -5.88 -0.93
C LEU A 91 6.52 -6.70 -1.97
N ILE A 92 6.00 -7.86 -2.36
CA ILE A 92 6.61 -8.69 -3.41
C ILE A 92 6.50 -7.96 -4.77
N SER A 93 5.32 -7.44 -5.13
CA SER A 93 5.11 -6.70 -6.36
C SER A 93 6.00 -5.45 -6.45
N GLU A 94 6.11 -4.67 -5.38
CA GLU A 94 6.99 -3.50 -5.29
C GLU A 94 8.45 -3.89 -5.55
N ARG A 95 8.92 -4.96 -4.90
CA ARG A 95 10.31 -5.42 -5.06
C ARG A 95 10.59 -5.95 -6.46
N VAL A 96 9.70 -6.79 -7.00
CA VAL A 96 9.88 -7.38 -8.34
C VAL A 96 9.78 -6.31 -9.41
N PHE A 97 8.79 -5.43 -9.35
CA PHE A 97 8.56 -4.44 -10.41
C PHE A 97 9.54 -3.28 -10.37
N SER A 98 10.01 -2.85 -9.19
CA SER A 98 11.10 -1.86 -9.11
C SER A 98 12.40 -2.37 -9.71
N GLN A 99 12.67 -3.67 -9.63
CA GLN A 99 13.86 -4.30 -10.21
C GLN A 99 13.71 -4.59 -11.71
N CYS A 100 12.54 -5.06 -12.15
CA CYS A 100 12.33 -5.49 -13.53
C CYS A 100 11.88 -4.38 -14.48
N LEU A 101 11.16 -3.37 -13.99
CA LEU A 101 10.55 -2.32 -14.83
C LEU A 101 11.30 -0.99 -14.66
N VAL A 102 10.87 -0.18 -13.69
CA VAL A 102 11.49 1.10 -13.32
C VAL A 102 11.24 1.37 -11.83
N PRO A 103 12.19 1.98 -11.11
CA PRO A 103 12.00 2.33 -9.69
C PRO A 103 10.73 3.15 -9.40
N SER A 104 10.33 4.07 -10.28
CA SER A 104 9.16 4.91 -10.06
C SER A 104 7.83 4.18 -9.99
N VAL A 105 7.76 2.92 -10.44
CA VAL A 105 6.59 2.03 -10.30
C VAL A 105 6.19 1.79 -8.83
N LEU A 106 7.13 1.96 -7.89
CA LEU A 106 6.85 1.87 -6.45
C LEU A 106 5.73 2.84 -6.00
N VAL A 107 5.68 4.04 -6.58
CA VAL A 107 4.72 5.09 -6.20
C VAL A 107 3.27 4.72 -6.56
N PRO A 108 2.94 4.40 -7.83
CA PRO A 108 1.57 4.01 -8.20
C PRO A 108 1.14 2.69 -7.56
N ILE A 109 2.05 1.71 -7.40
CA ILE A 109 1.74 0.47 -6.67
C ILE A 109 1.37 0.80 -5.22
N GLY A 110 2.24 1.54 -4.53
CA GLY A 110 2.03 1.94 -3.15
C GLY A 110 0.72 2.72 -2.97
N PHE A 111 0.37 3.58 -3.92
CA PHE A 111 -0.88 4.33 -3.92
C PHE A 111 -2.09 3.40 -4.07
N CYS A 112 -2.14 2.59 -5.11
CA CYS A 112 -3.28 1.72 -5.41
C CYS A 112 -3.51 0.69 -4.29
N TYR A 113 -2.46 0.04 -3.79
CA TYR A 113 -2.61 -0.91 -2.68
C TYR A 113 -2.93 -0.24 -1.35
N THR A 114 -2.48 1.00 -1.11
CA THR A 114 -2.90 1.75 0.09
C THR A 114 -4.38 2.12 0.02
N ALA A 115 -4.87 2.56 -1.15
CA ALA A 115 -6.29 2.83 -1.35
C ALA A 115 -7.14 1.55 -1.17
N PHE A 116 -6.70 0.42 -1.73
CA PHE A 116 -7.38 -0.85 -1.54
C PHE A 116 -7.40 -1.31 -0.08
N ARG A 117 -6.29 -1.14 0.67
CA ARG A 117 -6.25 -1.45 2.10
C ARG A 117 -7.16 -0.57 2.94
N LEU A 118 -7.27 0.73 2.62
CA LEU A 118 -8.23 1.61 3.28
C LEU A 118 -9.67 1.16 3.03
N TRP A 119 -9.98 0.69 1.82
CA TRP A 119 -11.27 0.08 1.53
C TRP A 119 -11.50 -1.21 2.33
N GLN A 120 -10.50 -2.10 2.43
CA GLN A 120 -10.59 -3.29 3.30
C GLN A 120 -10.85 -2.91 4.76
N LEU A 121 -10.16 -1.90 5.29
CA LEU A 121 -10.40 -1.40 6.65
C LEU A 121 -11.79 -0.78 6.79
N LEU A 122 -12.28 -0.04 5.80
CA LEU A 122 -13.65 0.47 5.86
C LEU A 122 -14.68 -0.67 5.91
N ASP A 123 -14.47 -1.74 5.13
CA ASP A 123 -15.31 -2.94 5.16
C ASP A 123 -15.26 -3.63 6.53
N GLY A 124 -14.04 -3.84 7.07
CA GLY A 124 -13.82 -4.45 8.38
C GLY A 124 -14.41 -3.67 9.54
N PHE A 125 -14.44 -2.33 9.46
CA PHE A 125 -15.08 -1.46 10.46
C PHE A 125 -16.55 -1.80 10.67
N THR A 126 -17.26 -2.18 9.59
CA THR A 126 -18.69 -2.48 9.63
C THR A 126 -19.01 -3.92 10.05
N GLN A 127 -18.04 -4.83 9.99
CA GLN A 127 -18.28 -6.28 10.07
C GLN A 127 -17.57 -6.97 11.25
N LEU A 128 -16.57 -6.35 11.87
CA LEU A 128 -15.80 -6.94 12.96
C LEU A 128 -16.32 -6.53 14.34
N SER A 129 -16.57 -7.52 15.21
CA SER A 129 -16.85 -7.31 16.63
C SER A 129 -15.56 -7.21 17.45
N LEU A 130 -14.92 -6.04 17.40
CA LEU A 130 -13.63 -5.82 18.06
C LEU A 130 -13.77 -5.44 19.54
N SER A 131 -12.82 -5.89 20.37
CA SER A 131 -12.65 -5.40 21.74
C SER A 131 -12.20 -3.93 21.74
N ARG A 132 -12.34 -3.22 22.87
CA ARG A 132 -11.93 -1.81 22.99
C ARG A 132 -10.46 -1.58 22.63
N LEU A 133 -9.57 -2.51 23.01
CA LEU A 133 -8.14 -2.42 22.69
C LEU A 133 -7.89 -2.67 21.18
N ALA A 134 -8.59 -3.66 20.60
CA ALA A 134 -8.50 -3.96 19.18
C ALA A 134 -9.02 -2.80 18.31
N TRP A 135 -10.04 -2.08 18.79
CA TRP A 135 -10.54 -0.85 18.17
C TRP A 135 -9.49 0.26 18.07
N VAL A 136 -8.69 0.46 19.13
CA VAL A 136 -7.60 1.45 19.11
C VAL A 136 -6.51 1.02 18.11
N GLY A 137 -6.16 -0.26 18.09
CA GLY A 137 -5.21 -0.81 17.12
C GLY A 137 -5.71 -0.63 15.68
N PHE A 138 -6.97 -0.97 15.43
CA PHE A 138 -7.64 -0.80 14.15
C PHE A 138 -7.62 0.65 13.66
N GLY A 139 -8.05 1.58 14.53
CA GLY A 139 -8.04 3.01 14.22
C GLY A 139 -6.64 3.53 13.93
N SER A 140 -5.62 3.06 14.65
CA SER A 140 -4.22 3.41 14.39
C SER A 140 -3.76 2.96 13.01
N ILE A 141 -4.14 1.74 12.59
CA ILE A 141 -3.84 1.22 11.26
C ILE A 141 -4.52 2.07 10.18
N ALA A 142 -5.81 2.37 10.34
CA ALA A 142 -6.57 3.18 9.38
C ALA A 142 -6.02 4.60 9.25
N LEU A 143 -5.71 5.26 10.37
CA LEU A 143 -5.09 6.58 10.39
C LEU A 143 -3.72 6.57 9.71
N PHE A 144 -2.91 5.56 9.99
CA PHE A 144 -1.59 5.42 9.38
C PHE A 144 -1.69 5.28 7.85
N TRP A 145 -2.57 4.44 7.32
CA TRP A 145 -2.72 4.30 5.87
C TRP A 145 -3.32 5.55 5.21
N THR A 146 -4.19 6.26 5.91
CA THR A 146 -4.71 7.54 5.44
C THR A 146 -3.57 8.55 5.31
N ALA A 147 -2.74 8.67 6.34
CA ALA A 147 -1.55 9.51 6.30
C ALA A 147 -0.55 9.05 5.21
N ASN A 148 -0.41 7.75 5.00
CA ASN A 148 0.44 7.18 3.95
C ASN A 148 -0.06 7.57 2.55
N LEU A 149 -1.37 7.57 2.34
CA LEU A 149 -1.97 8.01 1.07
C LEU A 149 -1.71 9.50 0.82
N VAL A 150 -1.90 10.35 1.84
CA VAL A 150 -1.58 11.78 1.77
C VAL A 150 -0.10 12.00 1.48
N MET A 151 0.79 11.28 2.14
CA MET A 151 2.23 11.33 1.91
C MET A 151 2.59 10.98 0.46
N LEU A 152 2.01 9.91 -0.09
CA LEU A 152 2.23 9.51 -1.48
C LEU A 152 1.76 10.59 -2.46
N MET A 153 0.60 11.20 -2.23
CA MET A 153 0.06 12.26 -3.08
C MET A 153 0.86 13.57 -2.98
N ALA A 154 1.27 13.97 -1.79
CA ALA A 154 1.90 15.26 -1.55
C ALA A 154 3.41 15.25 -1.83
N ILE A 155 4.07 14.09 -1.69
CA ILE A 155 5.54 13.99 -1.77
C ILE A 155 5.97 13.11 -2.95
N ALA A 156 5.45 11.88 -3.03
CA ALA A 156 5.97 10.89 -3.99
C ALA A 156 5.54 11.16 -5.44
N ILE A 157 4.26 11.46 -5.68
CA ILE A 157 3.73 11.74 -7.03
C ILE A 157 4.38 12.99 -7.67
N PRO A 158 4.51 14.14 -6.97
CA PRO A 158 5.15 15.31 -7.56
C PRO A 158 6.63 15.09 -7.92
N THR A 159 7.32 14.22 -7.16
CA THR A 159 8.75 13.93 -7.36
C THR A 159 9.00 13.16 -8.66
N ILE A 160 8.11 12.24 -9.04
CA ILE A 160 8.22 11.49 -10.30
C ILE A 160 7.75 12.31 -11.51
N TYR A 161 6.85 13.28 -11.31
CA TYR A 161 6.32 14.13 -12.37
C TYR A 161 7.28 15.28 -12.74
N LYS A 162 7.91 15.94 -11.76
CA LYS A 162 8.73 17.16 -11.97
C LYS A 162 10.05 16.97 -12.75
N ARG A 163 10.58 15.74 -12.91
CA ARG A 163 11.93 15.57 -13.50
C ARG A 163 11.94 15.62 -15.02
N GLN A 164 10.80 15.49 -15.71
CA GLN A 164 10.76 15.66 -17.16
C GLN A 164 10.69 17.14 -17.59
N SER A 165 10.10 18.02 -16.77
CA SER A 165 9.94 19.43 -17.12
C SER A 165 11.24 20.26 -17.06
N PHE A 166 12.38 19.63 -16.76
CA PHE A 166 13.70 20.29 -16.69
C PHE A 166 14.67 19.79 -17.78
N GLN A 167 14.18 19.05 -18.78
CA GLN A 167 14.97 18.61 -19.94
C GLN A 167 14.53 19.24 -21.27
N GLU A 168 13.70 20.29 -21.23
CA GLU A 168 13.43 21.17 -22.39
C GLU A 168 14.23 22.48 -22.29
#